data_AF-A0A9D1QVB2-F1
#
_entry.id   AF-A0A9D1QVB2-F1
#
_cell.length_a   1.000
_cell.length_b   1.000
_cell.length_c   1.000
_cell.angle_alpha   90.00
_cell.angle_beta   90.00
_cell.angle_gamma   90.00
#
_symmetry.space_group_name_H-M   'P 1'
#
loop_
_entity.id
_entity.type
_entity.pdbx_description
1 polymer ?
#
loop_
_entity_poly.entity_id
_entity_poly.type
_entity_poly.pdbx_seq_one_letter_code
_entity_poly.pdbx_strand_id
1 'polypeptide(L)'
;MPVIYIDVLLALNLFIDFLLLTATGRILRLPCRRWRLVLGAGIGAASCCLVLIPGLPSSVSLLLKLAAAALIVRAAFYWQGGKPYIKQLLVFLVVSAVFAGLAFALWFFAAPDGFYVLDGVVYYNVSPLLLVALTVVSYLAIRVYDRFTRKRAPEGRDYRLTVDGGNGTADLRALYDTGHHVTEVFSGSPVAIVRYEALAPCLSEDLRTAVRPAAGAGVCPPADTDAAAVKSRLRMIPLHTVSGTGLLPAFRPRRAVLGTPAGRRTDITGIYVAVCDALGRGEYDALIGVDIVSLLEGKATAAPSPASVSLSCPPCPPVPPVPSAAPSASPAPPSAAAAPSRQTEPSRSTKG
;
A
#
# COMPACT_ATOMS: atom_id res chain seq x y z
N MET A 1 -17.70 -48.83 10.41
CA MET A 1 -18.17 -47.59 9.75
C MET A 1 -17.25 -46.47 10.23
N PRO A 2 -16.52 -45.76 9.36
CA PRO A 2 -15.79 -44.57 9.79
C PRO A 2 -16.78 -43.53 10.31
N VAL A 3 -16.53 -42.99 11.51
CA VAL A 3 -17.31 -41.87 12.07
C VAL A 3 -16.74 -40.59 11.47
N ILE A 4 -17.56 -39.84 10.73
CA ILE A 4 -17.14 -38.59 10.09
C ILE A 4 -17.65 -37.42 10.93
N TYR A 5 -16.72 -36.68 11.52
CA TYR A 5 -16.98 -35.44 12.25
C TYR A 5 -17.16 -34.30 11.24
N ILE A 6 -18.42 -33.89 11.03
CA ILE A 6 -18.78 -32.86 10.02
C ILE A 6 -18.15 -31.50 10.35
N ASP A 7 -18.07 -31.17 11.63
CA ASP A 7 -17.40 -29.97 12.15
C ASP A 7 -15.91 -29.94 11.79
N VAL A 8 -15.19 -31.05 12.00
CA VAL A 8 -13.77 -31.18 11.63
C VAL A 8 -13.60 -31.11 10.11
N LEU A 9 -14.47 -31.79 9.36
CA LEU A 9 -14.46 -31.78 7.89
C LEU A 9 -14.63 -30.36 7.34
N LEU A 10 -15.61 -29.61 7.85
CA LEU A 10 -15.87 -28.24 7.41
C LEU A 10 -14.74 -27.30 7.81
N ALA A 11 -14.21 -27.41 9.03
CA ALA A 11 -13.12 -26.55 9.49
C ALA A 11 -11.83 -26.75 8.69
N LEU A 12 -11.47 -28.01 8.39
CA LEU A 12 -10.28 -28.34 7.62
C LEU A 12 -10.41 -27.89 6.15
N ASN A 13 -11.56 -28.10 5.51
CA ASN A 13 -11.77 -27.64 4.14
C ASN A 13 -11.82 -26.12 4.04
N LEU A 14 -12.48 -25.43 5.00
CA LEU A 14 -12.44 -23.97 5.09
C LEU A 14 -11.00 -23.46 5.16
N PHE A 15 -10.16 -24.12 5.96
CA PHE A 15 -8.77 -23.74 6.10
C PHE A 15 -7.96 -23.96 4.81
N ILE A 16 -8.08 -25.15 4.19
CA ILE A 16 -7.38 -25.49 2.96
C ILE A 16 -7.81 -24.56 1.82
N ASP A 17 -9.12 -24.38 1.59
CA ASP A 17 -9.62 -23.54 0.52
C ASP A 17 -9.17 -22.08 0.69
N PHE A 18 -9.11 -21.59 1.93
CA PHE A 18 -8.56 -20.26 2.21
C PHE A 18 -7.08 -20.14 1.81
N LEU A 19 -6.27 -21.17 2.09
CA LEU A 19 -4.86 -21.20 1.68
C LEU A 19 -4.70 -21.27 0.16
N LEU A 20 -5.47 -22.12 -0.51
CA LEU A 20 -5.43 -22.28 -1.98
C LEU A 20 -5.82 -20.99 -2.69
N LEU A 21 -6.88 -20.32 -2.20
CA LEU A 21 -7.30 -19.01 -2.70
C LEU A 21 -6.25 -17.93 -2.45
N THR A 22 -5.64 -17.92 -1.26
CA THR A 22 -4.56 -16.99 -0.92
C THR A 22 -3.34 -17.19 -1.84
N ALA A 23 -2.93 -18.43 -2.07
CA ALA A 23 -1.84 -18.79 -2.98
C ALA A 23 -2.17 -18.38 -4.42
N THR A 24 -3.38 -18.67 -4.89
CA THR A 24 -3.87 -18.27 -6.22
C THR A 24 -3.82 -16.75 -6.40
N GLY A 25 -4.32 -16.00 -5.42
CA GLY A 25 -4.29 -14.54 -5.43
C GLY A 25 -2.88 -13.96 -5.47
N ARG A 26 -1.92 -14.59 -4.76
CA ARG A 26 -0.51 -14.19 -4.78
C ARG A 26 0.19 -14.51 -6.10
N ILE A 27 0.01 -15.71 -6.64
CA ILE A 27 0.59 -16.13 -7.94
C ILE A 27 0.11 -15.19 -9.05
N LEU A 28 -1.16 -14.81 -9.03
CA LEU A 28 -1.75 -13.90 -10.00
C LEU A 28 -1.58 -12.41 -9.66
N ARG A 29 -0.99 -12.08 -8.51
CA ARG A 29 -0.80 -10.71 -8.00
C ARG A 29 -2.09 -9.87 -7.99
N LEU A 30 -3.19 -10.49 -7.57
CA LEU A 30 -4.50 -9.85 -7.54
C LEU A 30 -4.71 -9.06 -6.24
N PRO A 31 -5.41 -7.91 -6.28
CA PRO A 31 -5.84 -7.22 -5.08
C PRO A 31 -6.90 -8.06 -4.36
N CYS A 32 -6.52 -8.69 -3.25
CA CYS A 32 -7.38 -9.62 -2.52
C CYS A 32 -7.88 -8.97 -1.21
N ARG A 33 -9.21 -8.96 -0.99
CA ARG A 33 -9.80 -8.63 0.32
C ARG A 33 -9.99 -9.91 1.12
N ARG A 34 -9.46 -9.97 2.35
CA ARG A 34 -9.46 -11.19 3.19
C ARG A 34 -10.86 -11.78 3.39
N TRP A 35 -11.88 -10.97 3.62
CA TRP A 35 -13.26 -11.46 3.81
C TRP A 35 -13.82 -12.18 2.57
N ARG A 36 -13.42 -11.79 1.35
CA ARG A 36 -13.85 -12.46 0.12
C ARG A 36 -13.21 -13.83 -0.03
N LEU A 37 -11.95 -13.97 0.40
CA LEU A 37 -11.28 -15.27 0.47
C LEU A 37 -11.97 -16.19 1.48
N VAL A 38 -12.38 -15.65 2.63
CA VAL A 38 -13.16 -16.40 3.63
C VAL A 38 -14.51 -16.84 3.05
N LEU A 39 -15.21 -15.98 2.29
CA LEU A 39 -16.45 -16.38 1.62
C LEU A 39 -16.23 -17.48 0.58
N GLY A 40 -15.21 -17.33 -0.28
CA GLY A 40 -14.85 -18.36 -1.25
C GLY A 40 -14.52 -19.69 -0.57
N ALA A 41 -13.74 -19.64 0.52
CA ALA A 41 -13.42 -20.81 1.32
C ALA A 41 -14.65 -21.41 2.01
N GLY A 42 -15.59 -20.59 2.47
CA GLY A 42 -16.86 -21.07 3.04
C GLY A 42 -17.71 -21.82 2.02
N ILE A 43 -17.74 -21.35 0.77
CA ILE A 43 -18.39 -22.05 -0.34
C ILE A 43 -17.67 -23.37 -0.63
N GLY A 44 -16.33 -23.38 -0.59
CA GLY A 44 -15.54 -24.59 -0.76
C GLY A 44 -15.81 -25.62 0.34
N ALA A 45 -15.78 -25.21 1.60
CA ALA A 45 -16.12 -26.05 2.74
C ALA A 45 -17.55 -26.63 2.62
N ALA A 46 -18.53 -25.80 2.27
CA ALA A 46 -19.90 -26.25 2.03
C ALA A 46 -19.99 -27.25 0.86
N SER A 47 -19.20 -27.06 -0.20
CA SER A 47 -19.17 -27.98 -1.34
C SER A 47 -18.63 -29.37 -0.99
N CYS A 48 -17.83 -29.51 0.07
CA CYS A 48 -17.36 -30.80 0.55
C CYS A 48 -18.50 -31.69 1.08
N CYS A 49 -19.62 -31.10 1.52
CA CYS A 49 -20.80 -31.87 1.94
C CYS A 49 -21.41 -32.69 0.79
N LEU A 50 -21.08 -32.40 -0.47
CA LEU A 50 -21.49 -33.22 -1.61
C LEU A 50 -21.00 -34.67 -1.52
N VAL A 51 -19.92 -34.93 -0.77
CA VAL A 51 -19.41 -36.29 -0.51
C VAL A 51 -20.37 -37.12 0.33
N LEU A 52 -21.24 -36.48 1.11
CA LEU A 52 -22.24 -37.17 1.93
C LEU A 52 -23.44 -37.69 1.10
N ILE A 53 -23.47 -37.41 -0.21
CA ILE A 53 -24.53 -37.86 -1.12
C ILE A 53 -24.05 -39.16 -1.83
N PRO A 54 -24.46 -40.35 -1.38
CA PRO A 54 -24.08 -41.60 -2.04
C PRO A 54 -24.78 -41.75 -3.40
N GLY A 55 -24.11 -42.41 -4.35
CA GLY A 55 -24.74 -42.85 -5.61
C GLY A 55 -24.68 -41.87 -6.78
N LEU A 56 -23.86 -40.81 -6.71
CA LEU A 56 -23.64 -39.92 -7.86
C LEU A 56 -22.73 -40.57 -8.90
N PRO A 57 -23.11 -40.60 -10.19
CA PRO A 57 -22.23 -41.07 -11.25
C PRO A 57 -21.01 -40.15 -11.38
N SER A 58 -19.84 -40.72 -11.71
CA SER A 58 -18.55 -40.01 -11.70
C SER A 58 -18.55 -38.72 -12.54
N SER A 59 -19.25 -38.72 -13.68
CA SER A 59 -19.37 -37.54 -14.55
C SER A 59 -20.12 -36.38 -13.90
N VAL A 60 -21.17 -36.67 -13.13
CA VAL A 60 -21.95 -35.65 -12.40
C VAL A 60 -21.14 -35.11 -11.22
N SER A 61 -20.44 -35.98 -10.49
CA SER A 61 -19.54 -35.58 -9.42
C SER A 61 -18.43 -34.64 -9.93
N LEU A 62 -17.82 -34.95 -11.08
CA LEU A 62 -16.82 -34.10 -11.71
C LEU A 62 -17.40 -32.74 -12.11
N LEU A 63 -18.59 -32.72 -12.72
CA LEU A 63 -19.23 -31.48 -13.14
C LEU A 63 -19.58 -30.58 -11.94
N LEU A 64 -20.06 -31.16 -10.85
CA LEU A 64 -20.34 -30.45 -9.60
C LEU A 64 -19.06 -29.88 -8.98
N LYS A 65 -17.96 -30.62 -8.98
CA LYS A 65 -16.65 -30.15 -8.49
C LYS A 65 -16.13 -28.96 -9.32
N LEU A 66 -16.27 -29.01 -10.65
CA LEU A 66 -15.89 -27.91 -11.54
C LEU A 66 -16.79 -26.68 -11.33
N ALA A 67 -18.10 -26.88 -11.17
CA ALA A 67 -19.04 -25.80 -10.87
C ALA A 67 -18.75 -25.15 -9.51
N ALA A 68 -18.42 -25.94 -8.49
CA ALA A 68 -18.00 -25.45 -7.18
C ALA A 68 -16.71 -24.62 -7.29
N ALA A 69 -15.68 -25.11 -7.99
CA ALA A 69 -14.45 -24.37 -8.21
C ALA A 69 -14.69 -23.02 -8.89
N ALA A 70 -15.56 -22.98 -9.91
CA ALA A 70 -15.98 -21.74 -10.56
C ALA A 70 -16.63 -20.77 -9.56
N LEU A 71 -17.57 -21.25 -8.74
CA LEU A 71 -18.27 -20.43 -7.75
C LEU A 71 -17.32 -19.89 -6.66
N ILE A 72 -16.41 -20.72 -6.16
CA ILE A 72 -15.39 -20.36 -5.16
C ILE A 72 -14.51 -19.21 -5.69
N VAL A 73 -13.98 -19.35 -6.90
CA VAL A 73 -13.13 -18.33 -7.54
C VAL A 73 -13.93 -17.05 -7.78
N ARG A 74 -15.18 -17.17 -8.22
CA ARG A 74 -16.09 -16.03 -8.44
C ARG A 74 -16.37 -15.24 -7.16
N ALA A 75 -16.56 -15.93 -6.03
CA ALA A 75 -16.76 -15.28 -4.74
C ALA A 75 -15.48 -14.59 -4.24
N ALA A 76 -14.33 -15.24 -4.43
CA ALA A 76 -13.03 -14.79 -3.95
C ALA A 76 -12.47 -13.55 -4.69
N PHE A 77 -12.56 -13.51 -6.03
CA PHE A 77 -11.89 -12.49 -6.85
C PHE A 77 -12.86 -11.55 -7.58
N TYR A 78 -12.45 -10.29 -7.80
CA TYR A 78 -13.29 -9.31 -8.50
C TYR A 78 -13.47 -9.68 -9.97
N TRP A 79 -14.69 -9.48 -10.48
CA TRP A 79 -14.96 -9.70 -11.88
C TRP A 79 -14.25 -8.63 -12.72
N GLN A 80 -13.36 -9.08 -13.61
CA GLN A 80 -12.58 -8.24 -14.53
C GLN A 80 -12.83 -8.63 -16.00
N GLY A 81 -13.86 -9.44 -16.27
CA GLY A 81 -14.16 -10.04 -17.58
C GLY A 81 -13.85 -11.53 -17.67
N GLY A 82 -14.25 -12.16 -18.78
CA GLY A 82 -14.16 -13.63 -18.95
C GLY A 82 -12.72 -14.16 -19.05
N LYS A 83 -11.84 -13.50 -19.80
CA LYS A 83 -10.43 -13.92 -19.95
C LYS A 83 -9.65 -13.96 -18.61
N PRO A 84 -9.66 -12.91 -17.77
CA PRO A 84 -8.99 -12.97 -16.48
C PRO A 84 -9.67 -13.96 -15.53
N TYR A 85 -10.98 -14.14 -15.61
CA TYR A 85 -11.69 -15.15 -14.81
C TYR A 85 -11.27 -16.58 -15.15
N ILE A 86 -11.16 -16.94 -16.43
CA ILE A 86 -10.67 -18.26 -16.85
C ILE A 86 -9.23 -18.48 -16.37
N LYS A 87 -8.38 -17.45 -16.45
CA LYS A 87 -7.01 -17.51 -15.91
C LYS A 87 -7.00 -17.76 -14.39
N GLN A 88 -7.86 -17.07 -13.64
CA GLN A 88 -8.02 -17.27 -12.20
C GLN A 88 -8.45 -18.69 -11.86
N LEU A 89 -9.45 -19.20 -12.58
CA LEU A 89 -9.95 -20.56 -12.41
C LEU A 89 -8.88 -21.61 -12.72
N LEU A 90 -8.13 -21.44 -13.81
CA LEU A 90 -7.08 -22.38 -14.21
C LEU A 90 -5.94 -22.42 -13.18
N VAL A 91 -5.49 -21.25 -12.70
CA VAL A 91 -4.46 -21.22 -11.65
C VAL A 91 -4.97 -21.83 -10.35
N PHE A 92 -6.21 -21.56 -9.95
CA PHE A 92 -6.81 -22.20 -8.78
C PHE A 92 -6.81 -23.73 -8.92
N LEU A 93 -7.25 -24.26 -10.06
CA LEU A 93 -7.25 -25.71 -10.33
C LEU A 93 -5.84 -26.31 -10.28
N VAL A 94 -4.83 -25.63 -10.84
CA VAL A 94 -3.43 -26.08 -10.78
C VAL A 94 -2.93 -26.10 -9.35
N VAL A 95 -3.18 -25.05 -8.57
CA VAL A 95 -2.76 -24.97 -7.16
C VAL A 95 -3.46 -26.06 -6.33
N SER A 96 -4.74 -26.29 -6.54
CA SER A 96 -5.51 -27.37 -5.90
C SER A 96 -5.00 -28.76 -6.29
N ALA A 97 -4.66 -28.99 -7.56
CA ALA A 97 -4.10 -30.25 -8.04
C ALA A 97 -2.70 -30.53 -7.45
N VAL A 98 -1.85 -29.51 -7.36
CA VAL A 98 -0.54 -29.61 -6.68
C VAL A 98 -0.72 -29.96 -5.21
N PHE A 99 -1.67 -29.30 -4.52
CA PHE A 99 -1.98 -29.62 -3.13
C PHE A 99 -2.48 -31.06 -2.96
N ALA A 100 -3.42 -31.50 -3.80
CA ALA A 100 -3.94 -32.87 -3.77
C ALA A 100 -2.83 -33.90 -4.03
N GLY A 101 -1.93 -33.63 -4.99
CA GLY A 101 -0.77 -34.48 -5.27
C GLY A 101 0.21 -34.55 -4.11
N LEU A 102 0.47 -33.42 -3.43
CA LEU A 102 1.32 -33.39 -2.23
C LEU A 102 0.68 -34.15 -1.06
N ALA A 103 -0.62 -33.95 -0.82
CA ALA A 103 -1.36 -34.68 0.20
C ALA A 103 -1.35 -36.19 -0.08
N PHE A 104 -1.54 -36.60 -1.34
CA PHE A 104 -1.47 -38.00 -1.76
C PHE A 104 -0.06 -38.58 -1.59
N ALA A 105 1.00 -37.83 -1.94
CA ALA A 105 2.37 -38.27 -1.73
C ALA A 105 2.69 -38.45 -0.23
N LEU A 106 2.25 -37.52 0.62
CA LEU A 106 2.40 -37.63 2.07
C LEU A 106 1.70 -38.87 2.62
N TRP A 107 0.49 -39.17 2.15
CA TRP A 107 -0.19 -40.41 2.50
C TRP A 107 0.60 -41.65 2.11
N PHE A 108 1.01 -41.70 0.85
CA PHE A 108 1.63 -42.88 0.25
C PHE A 108 2.98 -43.21 0.88
N PHE A 109 3.79 -42.18 1.20
CA PHE A 109 5.14 -42.37 1.71
C PHE A 109 5.25 -42.36 3.24
N ALA A 110 4.44 -41.55 3.94
CA ALA A 110 4.55 -41.42 5.38
C ALA A 110 3.54 -42.28 6.15
N ALA A 111 2.47 -42.75 5.49
CA ALA A 111 1.40 -43.57 6.04
C ALA A 111 1.04 -43.26 7.51
N PRO A 112 0.78 -41.98 7.87
CA PRO A 112 0.44 -41.65 9.25
C PRO A 112 -0.88 -42.34 9.63
N ASP A 113 -0.90 -42.99 10.79
CA ASP A 113 -2.09 -43.66 11.32
C ASP A 113 -3.29 -42.68 11.31
N GLY A 114 -4.40 -43.09 10.67
CA GLY A 114 -5.61 -42.28 10.57
C GLY A 114 -5.76 -41.41 9.31
N PHE A 115 -4.94 -41.63 8.27
CA PHE A 115 -5.14 -41.03 6.95
C PHE A 115 -5.88 -42.01 6.01
N TYR A 116 -7.05 -41.61 5.51
CA TYR A 116 -7.77 -42.36 4.48
C TYR A 116 -8.42 -41.44 3.44
N VAL A 117 -8.45 -41.85 2.18
CA VAL A 117 -9.11 -41.11 1.08
C VAL A 117 -10.38 -41.85 0.69
N LEU A 118 -11.56 -41.22 0.86
CA LEU A 118 -12.81 -41.70 0.28
C LEU A 118 -13.28 -40.71 -0.80
N ASP A 119 -13.58 -41.21 -2.00
CA ASP A 119 -14.12 -40.45 -3.14
C ASP A 119 -13.30 -39.20 -3.56
N GLY A 120 -11.98 -39.26 -3.35
CA GLY A 120 -11.05 -38.18 -3.66
C GLY A 120 -11.02 -37.07 -2.61
N VAL A 121 -11.61 -37.30 -1.44
CA VAL A 121 -11.53 -36.40 -0.27
C VAL A 121 -10.66 -37.03 0.80
N VAL A 122 -9.71 -36.24 1.27
CA VAL A 122 -8.70 -36.66 2.25
C VAL A 122 -9.28 -36.52 3.65
N TYR A 123 -9.37 -37.63 4.38
CA TYR A 123 -9.77 -37.68 5.78
C TYR A 123 -8.56 -37.93 6.66
N TYR A 124 -8.51 -37.19 7.76
CA TYR A 124 -7.52 -37.31 8.80
C TYR A 124 -8.28 -37.47 10.13
N ASN A 125 -7.80 -38.33 11.02
CA ASN A 125 -8.05 -38.14 12.45
C ASN A 125 -7.21 -36.94 12.92
N VAL A 126 -7.70 -35.73 12.63
CA VAL A 126 -6.96 -34.48 12.83
C VAL A 126 -6.93 -34.13 14.31
N SER A 127 -5.79 -34.29 14.97
CA SER A 127 -5.57 -33.59 16.23
C SER A 127 -5.51 -32.08 15.96
N PRO A 128 -6.05 -31.22 16.84
CA PRO A 128 -5.94 -29.75 16.69
C PRO A 128 -4.50 -29.26 16.46
N LEU A 129 -3.51 -30.01 16.95
CA LEU A 129 -2.08 -29.77 16.73
C LEU A 129 -1.66 -29.87 15.27
N LEU A 130 -2.29 -30.74 14.46
CA LEU A 130 -2.03 -30.83 13.02
C LEU A 130 -2.49 -29.57 12.29
N LEU A 131 -3.64 -28.97 12.67
CA LEU A 131 -4.10 -27.69 12.11
C LEU A 131 -3.14 -26.54 12.47
N VAL A 132 -2.63 -26.54 13.70
CA VAL A 132 -1.59 -25.59 14.13
C VAL A 132 -0.27 -25.81 13.37
N ALA A 133 0.15 -27.06 13.16
CA ALA A 133 1.32 -27.37 12.37
C ALA A 133 1.14 -26.92 10.90
N LEU A 134 -0.03 -27.20 10.31
CA LEU A 134 -0.34 -26.85 8.93
C LEU A 134 -0.42 -25.33 8.74
N THR A 135 -0.96 -24.58 9.70
CA THR A 135 -0.93 -23.10 9.68
C THR A 135 0.50 -22.56 9.72
N VAL A 136 1.35 -23.07 10.61
CA VAL A 136 2.77 -22.66 10.70
C VAL A 136 3.52 -22.98 9.41
N VAL A 137 3.36 -24.20 8.87
CA VAL A 137 4.00 -24.63 7.62
C VAL A 137 3.51 -23.79 6.45
N SER A 138 2.21 -23.53 6.36
CA SER A 138 1.63 -22.74 5.26
C SER A 138 2.06 -21.28 5.34
N TYR A 139 2.13 -20.70 6.54
CA TYR A 139 2.67 -19.36 6.74
C TYR A 139 4.15 -19.27 6.34
N LEU A 140 4.96 -20.27 6.71
CA LEU A 140 6.36 -20.34 6.32
C LEU A 140 6.52 -20.51 4.81
N ALA A 141 5.74 -21.39 4.19
CA ALA A 141 5.74 -21.61 2.74
C ALA A 141 5.34 -20.34 1.98
N ILE A 142 4.33 -19.61 2.46
CA ILE A 142 3.95 -18.30 1.93
C ILE A 142 5.10 -17.30 2.08
N ARG A 143 5.76 -17.24 3.24
CA ARG A 143 6.86 -16.31 3.50
C ARG A 143 8.08 -16.60 2.62
N VAL A 144 8.37 -17.89 2.40
CA VAL A 144 9.41 -18.39 1.52
C VAL A 144 9.06 -18.10 0.06
N TYR A 145 7.83 -18.36 -0.36
CA TYR A 145 7.33 -17.99 -1.68
C TYR A 145 7.43 -16.48 -1.92
N ASP A 146 7.03 -15.65 -0.95
CA ASP A 146 7.15 -14.19 -1.03
C ASP A 146 8.63 -13.77 -1.07
N ARG A 147 9.53 -14.46 -0.36
CA ARG A 147 10.99 -14.22 -0.38
C ARG A 147 11.59 -14.52 -1.76
N PHE A 148 11.18 -15.62 -2.40
CA PHE A 148 11.71 -16.07 -3.69
C PHE A 148 11.01 -15.41 -4.90
N THR A 149 9.72 -15.09 -4.78
CA THR A 149 8.88 -14.54 -5.86
C THR A 149 8.71 -13.03 -5.78
N ARG A 150 9.14 -12.39 -4.67
CA ARG A 150 9.61 -11.01 -4.76
C ARG A 150 10.62 -11.03 -5.90
N LYS A 151 10.23 -10.45 -7.05
CA LYS A 151 11.18 -10.03 -8.06
C LYS A 151 12.20 -9.27 -7.23
N ARG A 152 13.41 -9.82 -7.06
CA ARG A 152 14.53 -8.99 -6.65
C ARG A 152 14.46 -7.83 -7.63
N ALA A 153 14.26 -6.62 -7.10
CA ALA A 153 14.52 -5.42 -7.87
C ALA A 153 15.84 -5.69 -8.60
N PRO A 154 15.93 -5.49 -9.93
CA PRO A 154 17.14 -5.80 -10.68
C PRO A 154 18.35 -5.31 -9.89
N GLU A 155 19.18 -6.25 -9.43
CA GLU A 155 20.36 -5.94 -8.64
C GLU A 155 21.30 -5.17 -9.57
N GLY A 156 21.38 -3.84 -9.41
CA GLY A 156 22.11 -2.95 -10.32
C GLY A 156 21.54 -1.53 -10.31
N ARG A 157 21.85 -0.79 -9.24
CA ARG A 157 21.33 0.52 -8.87
C ARG A 157 21.83 1.69 -9.74
N ASP A 158 21.45 1.76 -11.00
CA ASP A 158 21.65 2.99 -11.80
C ASP A 158 20.54 3.14 -12.86
N TYR A 159 19.33 3.52 -12.42
CA TYR A 159 18.37 4.08 -13.37
C TYR A 159 18.78 5.51 -13.67
N ARG A 160 18.65 5.93 -14.93
CA ARG A 160 18.85 7.32 -15.35
C ARG A 160 17.51 7.96 -15.65
N LEU A 161 17.12 8.94 -14.84
CA LEU A 161 15.92 9.72 -15.09
C LEU A 161 16.33 11.03 -15.78
N THR A 162 15.99 11.16 -17.06
CA THR A 162 16.21 12.41 -17.80
C THR A 162 14.93 13.22 -17.81
N VAL A 163 14.96 14.43 -17.26
CA VAL A 163 13.79 15.32 -17.12
C VAL A 163 14.03 16.63 -17.86
N ASP A 164 13.08 17.06 -18.68
CA ASP A 164 13.04 18.39 -19.29
C ASP A 164 12.14 19.33 -18.49
N GLY A 165 12.78 20.29 -17.80
CA GLY A 165 12.16 21.31 -16.97
C GLY A 165 11.83 22.61 -17.71
N GLY A 166 12.02 22.66 -19.03
CA GLY A 166 11.72 23.81 -19.88
C GLY A 166 12.93 24.70 -20.20
N ASN A 167 14.01 24.63 -19.42
CA ASN A 167 15.27 25.35 -19.69
C ASN A 167 16.45 24.40 -19.99
N GLY A 168 16.14 23.19 -20.44
CA GLY A 168 17.10 22.12 -20.70
C GLY A 168 16.71 20.81 -20.03
N THR A 169 17.58 19.81 -20.19
CA THR A 169 17.40 18.47 -19.64
C THR A 169 18.38 18.21 -18.49
N ALA A 170 17.89 17.72 -17.35
CA ALA A 170 18.73 17.17 -16.28
C ALA A 170 18.78 15.64 -16.40
N ASP A 171 19.98 15.05 -16.25
CA ASP A 171 20.19 13.60 -16.23
C ASP A 171 20.52 13.13 -14.80
N LEU A 172 19.54 12.48 -14.17
CA LEU A 172 19.51 12.24 -12.72
C LEU A 172 19.75 10.77 -12.41
N ARG A 173 20.53 10.47 -11.36
CA ARG A 173 20.66 9.11 -10.85
C ARG A 173 19.42 8.75 -10.04
N ALA A 174 18.64 7.80 -10.53
CA ALA A 174 17.39 7.37 -9.92
C ALA A 174 17.57 6.06 -9.16
N LEU A 175 17.18 6.07 -7.89
CA LEU A 175 17.02 4.88 -7.08
C LEU A 175 15.63 4.29 -7.29
N TYR A 176 15.59 3.02 -7.68
CA TYR A 176 14.35 2.27 -7.72
C TYR A 176 13.98 1.77 -6.32
N ASP A 177 12.84 2.23 -5.81
CA ASP A 177 12.29 1.82 -4.53
C ASP A 177 10.96 1.08 -4.73
N THR A 178 10.95 -0.19 -4.35
CA THR A 178 9.75 -1.03 -4.43
C THR A 178 8.63 -0.62 -3.47
N GLY A 179 8.94 0.16 -2.42
CA GLY A 179 7.95 0.71 -1.49
C GLY A 179 7.38 2.06 -1.92
N HIS A 180 7.94 2.68 -2.96
CA HIS A 180 7.47 3.97 -3.48
C HIS A 180 6.26 3.78 -4.40
N HIS A 181 5.09 4.16 -3.90
CA HIS A 181 3.79 4.07 -4.60
C HIS A 181 3.07 5.42 -4.69
N VAL A 182 3.83 6.51 -4.60
CA VAL A 182 3.25 7.85 -4.62
C VAL A 182 2.65 8.11 -6.00
N THR A 183 1.36 8.41 -6.02
CA THR A 183 0.61 8.78 -7.21
C THR A 183 -0.04 10.14 -7.01
N GLU A 184 -0.27 10.82 -8.12
CA GLU A 184 -1.03 12.05 -8.13
C GLU A 184 -2.53 11.72 -7.91
N VAL A 185 -3.16 12.40 -6.95
CA VAL A 185 -4.46 12.00 -6.40
C VAL A 185 -5.61 12.10 -7.41
N PHE A 186 -5.54 13.02 -8.37
CA PHE A 186 -6.65 13.26 -9.31
C PHE A 186 -6.53 12.44 -10.60
N SER A 187 -5.33 12.34 -11.17
CA SER A 187 -5.08 11.63 -12.42
C SER A 187 -4.58 10.20 -12.21
N GLY A 188 -4.19 9.84 -11.00
CA GLY A 188 -3.55 8.54 -10.71
C GLY A 188 -2.20 8.37 -11.38
N SER A 189 -1.62 9.46 -11.90
CA SER A 189 -0.35 9.41 -12.62
C SER A 189 0.79 9.14 -11.64
N PRO A 190 1.78 8.32 -12.01
CA PRO A 190 2.87 8.00 -11.10
C PRO A 190 3.79 9.22 -10.90
N VAL A 191 4.43 9.26 -9.74
CA VAL A 191 5.22 10.42 -9.29
C VAL A 191 6.65 9.99 -9.04
N ALA A 192 7.61 10.66 -9.68
CA ALA A 192 9.03 10.57 -9.32
C ALA A 192 9.34 11.65 -8.28
N ILE A 193 10.07 11.31 -7.22
CA ILE A 193 10.57 12.31 -6.27
C ILE A 193 12.00 12.66 -6.66
N VAL A 194 12.31 13.95 -6.76
CA VAL A 194 13.62 14.44 -7.19
C VAL A 194 14.15 15.46 -6.20
N ARG A 195 15.45 15.45 -5.97
CA ARG A 195 16.15 16.46 -5.17
C ARG A 195 16.18 17.80 -5.91
N TYR A 196 15.79 18.88 -5.23
CA TYR A 196 15.70 20.22 -5.81
C TYR A 196 17.02 20.68 -6.45
N GLU A 197 18.14 20.52 -5.74
CA GLU A 197 19.46 20.97 -6.22
C GLU A 197 19.87 20.36 -7.56
N ALA A 198 19.54 19.09 -7.78
CA ALA A 198 19.87 18.39 -9.02
C ALA A 198 18.98 18.81 -10.21
N LEU A 199 17.78 19.31 -9.91
CA LEU A 199 16.79 19.72 -10.90
C LEU A 199 16.81 21.23 -11.19
N ALA A 200 17.23 22.06 -10.22
CA ALA A 200 17.22 23.52 -10.30
C ALA A 200 17.83 24.12 -11.57
N PRO A 201 18.94 23.59 -12.14
CA PRO A 201 19.52 24.11 -13.37
C PRO A 201 18.63 23.96 -14.60
N CYS A 202 17.78 22.93 -14.67
CA CYS A 202 16.96 22.65 -15.85
C CYS A 202 15.55 23.25 -15.78
N LEU A 203 15.14 23.76 -14.62
CA LEU A 203 13.84 24.42 -14.43
C LEU A 203 13.85 25.82 -15.07
N SER A 204 12.74 26.20 -15.70
CA SER A 204 12.47 27.60 -16.05
C SER A 204 12.35 28.46 -14.79
N GLU A 205 12.60 29.77 -14.90
CA GLU A 205 12.53 30.69 -13.75
C GLU A 205 11.16 30.67 -13.05
N ASP A 206 10.08 30.59 -13.83
CA ASP A 206 8.70 30.44 -13.34
C ASP A 206 8.54 29.17 -12.46
N LEU A 207 9.07 28.03 -12.90
CA LEU A 207 9.00 26.76 -12.18
C LEU A 207 9.94 26.73 -10.97
N ARG A 208 11.13 27.30 -11.11
CA ARG A 208 12.12 27.35 -10.03
C ARG A 208 11.57 28.09 -8.82
N THR A 209 10.87 29.20 -9.06
CA THR A 209 10.21 29.98 -7.99
C THR A 209 9.04 29.22 -7.36
N ALA A 210 8.25 28.52 -8.17
CA ALA A 210 7.05 27.81 -7.71
C ALA A 210 7.34 26.49 -6.96
N VAL A 211 8.43 25.80 -7.33
CA VAL A 211 8.79 24.46 -6.82
C VAL A 211 9.81 24.53 -5.68
N ARG A 212 10.37 25.71 -5.41
CA ARG A 212 11.35 25.91 -4.34
C ARG A 212 10.77 25.39 -3.02
N PRO A 213 11.41 24.40 -2.38
CA PRO A 213 10.95 23.91 -1.09
C PRO A 213 10.99 25.08 -0.11
N ALA A 214 9.83 25.44 0.44
CA ALA A 214 9.77 26.36 1.55
C ALA A 214 10.41 25.64 2.75
N ALA A 215 11.48 26.21 3.30
CA ALA A 215 12.11 25.69 4.50
C ALA A 215 11.09 25.73 5.65
N GLY A 216 10.48 24.57 5.94
CA GLY A 216 9.47 24.43 6.99
C GLY A 216 8.14 23.90 6.48
N ALA A 217 7.68 22.81 7.09
CA ALA A 217 6.37 22.22 6.84
C ALA A 217 5.26 23.28 6.89
N GLY A 218 4.48 23.39 5.81
CA GLY A 218 3.14 24.01 5.86
C GLY A 218 3.04 25.49 5.55
N VAL A 219 3.79 26.01 4.57
CA VAL A 219 3.54 27.37 4.06
C VAL A 219 3.03 27.29 2.61
N CYS A 220 1.80 27.73 2.42
CA CYS A 220 1.25 28.03 1.09
C CYS A 220 2.18 29.02 0.38
N PRO A 221 2.37 28.92 -0.95
CA PRO A 221 3.11 29.93 -1.70
C PRO A 221 2.56 31.33 -1.37
N PRO A 222 3.40 32.37 -1.29
CA PRO A 222 2.92 33.73 -1.07
C PRO A 222 1.88 34.13 -2.15
N ALA A 223 0.92 34.97 -1.79
CA ALA A 223 -0.27 35.30 -2.61
C ALA A 223 0.06 35.84 -4.03
N ASP A 224 1.29 36.29 -4.27
CA ASP A 224 1.75 36.74 -5.59
C ASP A 224 2.20 35.58 -6.52
N THR A 225 2.27 34.35 -6.01
CA THR A 225 2.74 33.14 -6.71
C THR A 225 1.59 32.37 -7.37
N ASP A 226 0.33 32.71 -7.10
CA ASP A 226 -0.85 32.02 -7.63
C ASP A 226 -0.91 32.10 -9.16
N ALA A 227 -0.53 33.24 -9.75
CA ALA A 227 -0.48 33.40 -11.19
C ALA A 227 0.60 32.51 -11.86
N ALA A 228 1.75 32.34 -11.23
CA ALA A 228 2.86 31.51 -11.73
C ALA A 228 2.64 30.01 -11.50
N ALA A 229 2.04 29.63 -10.36
CA ALA A 229 1.68 28.25 -10.04
C ALA A 229 0.53 27.73 -10.93
N VAL A 230 -0.45 28.58 -11.25
CA VAL A 230 -1.54 28.28 -12.18
C VAL A 230 -1.03 28.18 -13.62
N LYS A 231 -0.10 29.06 -14.02
CA LYS A 231 0.54 29.01 -15.35
C LYS A 231 1.42 27.79 -15.55
N SER A 232 2.06 27.30 -14.48
CA SER A 232 2.96 26.14 -14.52
C SER A 232 2.32 24.79 -14.15
N ARG A 233 1.01 24.77 -13.87
CA ARG A 233 0.23 23.56 -13.51
C ARG A 233 0.85 22.78 -12.33
N LEU A 234 1.32 23.51 -11.31
CA LEU A 234 1.87 22.92 -10.09
C LEU A 234 0.78 22.16 -9.33
N ARG A 235 1.14 21.02 -8.74
CA ARG A 235 0.28 20.22 -7.86
C ARG A 235 0.99 19.91 -6.57
N MET A 236 0.24 19.88 -5.47
CA MET A 236 0.76 19.43 -4.18
C MET A 236 0.43 17.95 -4.00
N ILE A 237 1.46 17.13 -3.78
CA ILE A 237 1.31 15.68 -3.68
C ILE A 237 1.50 15.29 -2.20
N PRO A 238 0.49 14.69 -1.55
CA PRO A 238 0.61 14.20 -0.19
C PRO A 238 1.61 13.04 -0.15
N LEU A 239 2.61 13.18 0.72
CA LEU A 239 3.63 12.18 0.97
C LEU A 239 3.46 11.64 2.40
N HIS A 240 3.35 10.32 2.52
CA HIS A 240 3.34 9.63 3.80
C HIS A 240 4.67 8.88 3.95
N THR A 241 5.43 9.25 4.97
CA THR A 241 6.70 8.61 5.32
C THR A 241 6.63 8.07 6.74
N VAL A 242 7.60 7.23 7.13
CA VAL A 242 7.73 6.75 8.51
C VAL A 242 7.93 7.92 9.49
N SER A 243 8.55 9.01 9.04
CA SER A 243 8.81 10.21 9.83
C SER A 243 7.63 11.18 9.90
N GLY A 244 6.52 10.89 9.19
CA GLY A 244 5.32 11.73 9.19
C GLY A 244 4.74 11.98 7.81
N THR A 245 3.74 12.86 7.77
CA THR A 245 3.00 13.26 6.57
C THR A 245 3.43 14.65 6.11
N GLY A 246 3.61 14.84 4.81
CA GLY A 246 3.97 16.13 4.22
C GLY A 246 3.32 16.34 2.86
N LEU A 247 3.52 17.52 2.28
CA LEU A 247 3.12 17.84 0.91
C LEU A 247 4.36 18.22 0.12
N LEU A 248 4.53 17.65 -1.07
CA LEU A 248 5.60 18.01 -1.98
C LEU A 248 5.04 18.77 -3.19
N PRO A 249 5.67 19.90 -3.59
CA PRO A 249 5.34 20.55 -4.84
C PRO A 249 5.79 19.65 -6.00
N ALA A 250 4.90 19.48 -6.97
CA ALA A 250 5.12 18.66 -8.13
C ALA A 250 4.65 19.35 -9.40
N PHE A 251 5.37 19.12 -10.49
CA PHE A 251 5.00 19.63 -11.80
C PHE A 251 5.05 18.51 -12.83
N ARG A 252 4.42 18.74 -13.98
CA ARG A 252 4.49 17.82 -15.11
C ARG A 252 5.59 18.30 -16.06
N PRO A 253 6.69 17.55 -16.22
CA PRO A 253 7.77 17.95 -17.13
C PRO A 253 7.31 17.90 -18.59
N ARG A 254 7.99 18.65 -19.46
CA ARG A 254 7.72 18.62 -20.91
C ARG A 254 8.02 17.25 -21.50
N ARG A 255 9.10 16.63 -21.01
CA ARG A 255 9.53 15.30 -21.39
C ARG A 255 10.20 14.62 -20.21
N ALA A 256 9.94 13.33 -20.04
CA ALA A 256 10.64 12.49 -19.08
C ALA A 256 11.02 11.17 -19.73
N VAL A 257 12.29 10.77 -19.60
CA VAL A 257 12.82 9.53 -20.17
C VAL A 257 13.49 8.73 -19.06
N LEU A 258 13.18 7.45 -18.99
CA LEU A 258 13.80 6.53 -18.04
C LEU A 258 14.74 5.58 -18.77
N GLY A 259 16.00 5.63 -18.41
CA GLY A 259 17.08 4.75 -18.84
C GLY A 259 17.29 3.63 -17.83
N THR A 260 17.47 2.42 -18.35
CA THR A 260 17.86 1.24 -17.58
C THR A 260 19.37 1.00 -17.70
N PRO A 261 19.99 0.28 -16.75
CA PRO A 261 21.39 -0.15 -16.87
C PRO A 261 21.68 -0.95 -18.14
N ALA A 262 20.67 -1.66 -18.67
CA ALA A 262 20.77 -2.43 -19.92
C ALA A 262 20.76 -1.55 -21.20
N GLY A 263 20.88 -0.23 -21.07
CA GLY A 263 20.91 0.72 -22.18
C GLY A 263 19.55 1.04 -22.80
N ARG A 264 18.47 0.36 -22.38
CA ARG A 264 17.12 0.66 -22.85
C ARG A 264 16.64 1.99 -22.27
N ARG A 265 16.17 2.88 -23.15
CA ARG A 265 15.50 4.14 -22.79
C ARG A 265 14.03 4.07 -23.17
N THR A 266 13.15 4.58 -22.33
CA THR A 266 11.72 4.61 -22.60
C THR A 266 11.16 5.97 -22.23
N ASP A 267 10.30 6.48 -23.09
CA ASP A 267 9.61 7.73 -22.84
C ASP A 267 8.49 7.50 -21.82
N ILE A 268 8.58 8.19 -20.70
CA ILE A 268 7.62 8.16 -19.59
C ILE A 268 6.95 9.54 -19.45
N THR A 269 6.88 10.31 -20.53
CA THR A 269 6.21 11.60 -20.55
C THR A 269 4.75 11.45 -20.10
N GLY A 270 4.37 12.22 -19.07
CA GLY A 270 3.05 12.12 -18.44
C GLY A 270 3.09 11.80 -16.95
N ILE A 271 4.25 11.41 -16.41
CA ILE A 271 4.48 11.36 -14.97
C ILE A 271 4.52 12.76 -14.34
N TYR A 272 4.34 12.82 -13.03
CA TYR A 272 4.65 14.02 -12.24
C TYR A 272 6.04 13.89 -11.62
N VAL A 273 6.71 15.03 -11.47
CA VAL A 273 7.98 15.14 -10.76
C VAL A 273 7.74 16.00 -9.52
N ALA A 274 7.75 15.35 -8.35
CA ALA A 274 7.70 15.99 -7.05
C ALA A 274 9.10 16.35 -6.58
N VAL A 275 9.24 17.48 -5.89
CA VAL A 275 10.56 18.00 -5.50
C VAL A 275 10.70 18.06 -3.99
N CYS A 276 11.88 17.65 -3.51
CA CYS A 276 12.24 17.63 -2.09
C CYS A 276 13.64 18.22 -1.87
N ASP A 277 13.93 18.65 -0.64
CA ASP A 277 15.25 19.21 -0.29
C ASP A 277 16.34 18.14 -0.28
N ALA A 278 16.09 17.03 0.39
CA ALA A 278 17.08 16.01 0.66
C ALA A 278 16.54 14.63 0.32
N LEU A 279 17.41 13.82 -0.31
CA LEU A 279 17.11 12.44 -0.65
C LEU A 279 18.31 11.56 -0.24
N GLY A 280 18.07 10.69 0.74
CA GLY A 280 19.13 9.84 1.33
C GLY A 280 20.31 10.65 1.86
N ARG A 281 21.53 10.15 1.66
CA ARG A 281 22.79 10.88 1.92
C ARG A 281 23.37 11.55 0.66
N GLY A 282 22.54 11.72 -0.38
CA GLY A 282 22.93 12.31 -1.66
C GLY A 282 23.53 11.35 -2.68
N GLU A 283 23.51 10.04 -2.42
CA GLU A 283 23.98 8.99 -3.34
C GLU A 283 23.16 8.91 -4.65
N TYR A 284 21.92 9.42 -4.62
CA TYR A 284 20.98 9.42 -5.73
C TYR A 284 20.19 10.73 -5.76
N ASP A 285 19.80 11.15 -6.95
CA ASP A 285 19.13 12.42 -7.21
C ASP A 285 17.61 12.28 -7.32
N ALA A 286 17.13 11.07 -7.62
CA ALA A 286 15.73 10.78 -7.82
C ALA A 286 15.32 9.44 -7.18
N LEU A 287 14.05 9.32 -6.82
CA LEU A 287 13.38 8.11 -6.35
C LEU A 287 12.26 7.76 -7.31
N ILE A 288 12.26 6.53 -7.80
CA ILE A 288 11.24 6.01 -8.73
C ILE A 288 10.61 4.74 -8.18
N GLY A 289 9.31 4.59 -8.43
CA GLY A 289 8.49 3.50 -7.91
C GLY A 289 8.21 2.41 -8.93
N VAL A 290 7.55 1.36 -8.46
CA VAL A 290 7.12 0.22 -9.28
C VAL A 290 6.26 0.68 -10.46
N ASP A 291 5.40 1.67 -10.26
CA ASP A 291 4.48 2.16 -11.28
C ASP A 291 5.21 2.81 -12.46
N ILE A 292 6.28 3.56 -12.21
CA ILE A 292 7.11 4.17 -13.28
C ILE A 292 7.90 3.08 -14.02
N VAL A 293 8.47 2.12 -13.30
CA VAL A 293 9.20 1.01 -13.90
C VAL A 293 8.28 0.10 -14.72
N SER A 294 7.02 -0.05 -14.33
CA SER A 294 6.03 -0.82 -15.11
C SER A 294 5.75 -0.24 -16.49
N LEU A 295 5.90 1.09 -16.65
CA LEU A 295 5.80 1.77 -17.96
C LEU A 295 6.94 1.34 -18.90
N LEU A 296 8.10 0.93 -18.36
CA LEU A 296 9.20 0.34 -19.14
C LEU A 296 8.84 -1.06 -19.68
N GLU A 297 8.13 -1.85 -18.87
CA GLU A 297 7.79 -3.24 -19.18
C GLU A 297 6.64 -3.35 -20.22
N GLY A 298 5.99 -2.24 -20.58
CA GLY A 298 5.07 -2.19 -21.72
C GLY A 298 3.72 -2.86 -21.47
N LYS A 299 2.89 -2.28 -20.58
CA LYS A 299 1.43 -2.42 -20.65
C LYS A 299 0.76 -1.29 -19.88
N ALA A 300 0.11 -0.38 -20.61
CA ALA A 300 -0.90 0.51 -20.05
C ALA A 300 -2.01 -0.36 -19.42
N THR A 301 -1.92 -0.58 -18.11
CA THR A 301 -3.11 -0.80 -17.31
C THR A 301 -3.87 0.52 -17.39
N ALA A 302 -4.98 0.51 -18.12
CA ALA A 302 -5.88 1.64 -18.21
C ALA A 302 -6.15 2.16 -16.79
N ALA A 303 -5.82 3.42 -16.56
CA ALA A 303 -6.25 4.12 -15.36
C ALA A 303 -7.77 3.93 -15.22
N PRO A 304 -8.29 3.71 -13.99
CA PRO A 304 -9.73 3.73 -13.80
C PRO A 304 -10.27 5.08 -14.27
N SER A 305 -11.22 5.04 -15.20
CA SER A 305 -12.04 6.18 -15.60
C SER A 305 -12.54 6.92 -14.35
N PRO A 306 -12.57 8.26 -14.32
CA PRO A 306 -13.18 9.00 -13.23
C PRO A 306 -14.69 8.78 -13.31
N ALA A 307 -15.16 7.71 -12.67
CA ALA A 307 -16.55 7.62 -12.28
C ALA A 307 -16.80 8.82 -11.35
N SER A 308 -17.73 9.68 -11.76
CA SER A 308 -18.28 10.79 -11.00
C SER A 308 -18.68 10.33 -9.60
N VAL A 309 -17.77 10.47 -8.63
CA VAL A 309 -18.12 10.42 -7.22
C VAL A 309 -18.49 11.83 -6.84
N SER A 310 -19.79 12.12 -6.87
CA SER A 310 -20.38 13.26 -6.17
C SER A 310 -20.14 13.07 -4.66
N LEU A 311 -19.01 13.57 -4.16
CA LEU A 311 -18.79 13.72 -2.72
C LEU A 311 -19.64 14.91 -2.26
N SER A 312 -20.84 14.63 -1.76
CA SER A 312 -21.55 15.59 -0.91
C SER A 312 -20.77 15.71 0.40
N CYS A 313 -20.02 16.81 0.55
CA CYS A 313 -19.45 17.18 1.84
C CYS A 313 -20.58 17.38 2.86
N PRO A 314 -20.53 16.76 4.06
CA PRO A 314 -21.37 17.19 5.16
C PRO A 314 -20.96 18.63 5.58
N PRO A 315 -21.90 19.48 6.03
CA PRO A 315 -21.59 20.85 6.42
C PRO A 315 -20.60 20.88 7.59
N CYS A 316 -19.59 21.73 7.48
CA CYS A 316 -18.61 21.96 8.55
C CYS A 316 -19.31 22.44 9.83
N PRO A 317 -18.91 21.95 11.01
CA PRO A 317 -19.36 22.53 12.27
C PRO A 317 -18.88 23.99 12.40
N PRO A 318 -19.66 24.88 13.03
CA PRO A 318 -19.30 26.28 13.17
C PRO A 318 -18.03 26.45 14.02
N VAL A 319 -17.13 27.31 13.55
CA VAL A 319 -15.89 27.69 14.21
C VAL A 319 -16.23 28.46 15.50
N PRO A 320 -15.68 28.10 16.67
CA PRO A 320 -15.88 28.87 17.89
C PRO A 320 -15.20 30.26 17.77
N PRO A 321 -15.80 31.33 18.32
CA PRO A 321 -15.25 32.67 18.22
C PRO A 321 -13.90 32.77 18.95
N VAL A 322 -12.95 33.43 18.30
CA VAL A 322 -11.63 33.78 18.84
C VAL A 322 -11.84 34.73 20.03
N PRO A 323 -11.22 34.48 21.21
CA PRO A 323 -11.29 35.42 22.31
C PRO A 323 -10.58 36.73 21.95
N SER A 324 -11.34 37.82 22.00
CA SER A 324 -10.88 39.20 21.90
C SER A 324 -9.73 39.45 22.87
N ALA A 325 -8.63 40.01 22.35
CA ALA A 325 -7.50 40.45 23.15
C ALA A 325 -7.94 41.49 24.20
N ALA A 326 -7.69 41.20 25.47
CA ALA A 326 -7.89 42.16 26.56
C ALA A 326 -6.91 43.34 26.40
N PRO A 327 -7.35 44.59 26.62
CA PRO A 327 -6.48 45.76 26.50
C PRO A 327 -5.45 45.79 27.64
N SER A 328 -4.19 46.02 27.26
CA SER A 328 -3.05 46.28 28.13
C SER A 328 -3.34 47.37 29.16
N ALA A 329 -3.17 47.05 30.44
CA ALA A 329 -3.21 48.02 31.53
C ALA A 329 -2.03 48.99 31.42
N SER A 330 -2.33 50.29 31.42
CA SER A 330 -1.37 51.39 31.50
C SER A 330 -0.85 51.53 32.94
N PRO A 331 0.42 51.91 33.18
CA PRO A 331 0.96 52.05 34.53
C PRO A 331 0.53 53.38 35.17
N ALA A 332 0.14 53.33 36.46
CA ALA A 332 -0.24 54.49 37.27
C ALA A 332 1.00 55.29 37.75
N PRO A 333 0.89 56.61 37.97
CA PRO A 333 2.01 57.51 38.31
C PRO A 333 2.36 57.50 39.81
N PRO A 334 3.54 58.03 40.21
CA PRO A 334 4.00 57.99 41.60
C PRO A 334 3.34 59.09 42.44
N SER A 335 2.83 58.71 43.62
CA SER A 335 2.40 59.63 44.67
C SER A 335 3.49 59.76 45.72
N ALA A 336 3.95 60.99 45.94
CA ALA A 336 4.90 61.37 46.96
C ALA A 336 4.17 61.89 48.23
N ALA A 337 4.86 61.70 49.36
CA ALA A 337 4.76 62.41 50.64
C ALA A 337 3.63 62.04 51.63
N ALA A 338 4.04 61.48 52.77
CA ALA A 338 3.76 62.04 54.09
C ALA A 338 4.69 61.40 55.16
N ALA A 339 5.40 62.24 55.91
CA ALA A 339 6.24 61.89 57.06
C ALA A 339 5.41 62.04 58.39
N PRO A 340 6.00 62.10 59.60
CA PRO A 340 6.12 60.98 60.55
C PRO A 340 5.42 61.23 61.92
N SER A 341 5.29 60.20 62.76
CA SER A 341 5.23 60.32 64.25
C SER A 341 5.42 58.94 64.90
N ARG A 342 6.54 58.71 65.60
CA ARG A 342 6.70 58.70 67.07
C ARG A 342 5.90 57.61 67.80
N GLN A 343 6.61 56.62 68.36
CA GLN A 343 6.46 56.07 69.72
C GLN A 343 7.62 55.08 69.97
N THR A 344 8.64 55.51 70.74
CA THR A 344 8.91 55.17 72.15
C THR A 344 9.56 53.80 72.35
N GLU A 345 10.85 53.82 72.74
CA GLU A 345 11.54 52.74 73.46
C GLU A 345 10.80 52.36 74.77
N PRO A 346 11.11 51.20 75.36
CA PRO A 346 12.09 51.27 76.45
C PRO A 346 13.08 50.08 76.52
N SER A 347 14.33 50.47 76.79
CA SER A 347 15.21 49.99 77.87
C SER A 347 15.73 48.54 77.94
N ARG A 348 17.07 48.49 78.03
CA ARG A 348 17.92 47.69 78.94
C ARG A 348 17.87 46.16 78.79
N SER A 349 19.01 45.54 78.49
CA SER A 349 20.08 45.31 79.46
C SER A 349 21.29 44.62 78.81
N THR A 350 22.45 45.26 78.95
CA THR A 350 23.80 44.67 79.12
C THR A 350 23.78 43.52 80.14
N LYS A 351 24.72 42.58 80.29
CA LYS A 351 26.08 42.31 79.83
C LYS A 351 26.39 40.90 80.40
N GLY A 352 27.35 40.20 79.84
CA GLY A 352 27.94 39.01 80.44
C GLY A 352 28.89 38.37 79.46
#